data_AF-A0A3D0TZZ6-F1
#
_entry.id   AF-A0A3D0TZZ6-F1
#
_cell.length_a   1.000
_cell.length_b   1.000
_cell.length_c   1.000
_cell.angle_alpha   90.00
_cell.angle_beta   90.00
_cell.angle_gamma   90.00
#
_symmetry.space_group_name_H-M   'P 1'
#
loop_
_entity.id
_entity.type
_entity.pdbx_description
1 polymer ?
#
loop_
_entity_poly.entity_id
_entity_poly.type
_entity_poly.pdbx_seq_one_letter_code
_entity_poly.pdbx_strand_id
1 'polypeptide(L)' 'WTIGEANLAEVANVEQKMPKDFISPCGFDVTQPCLDYLQPLIQGESYPPYQNGIPMIAQLKKVKVAKVLNTHFSI' A
#
# COMPACT_ATOMS: atom_id res chain seq x y z
N TRP A 1 -13.07 8.33 -4.19
CA TRP A 1 -11.86 8.87 -3.53
C TRP A 1 -11.24 9.94 -4.44
N THR A 2 -10.42 10.83 -3.88
CA THR A 2 -9.67 11.87 -4.60
C THR A 2 -8.24 11.94 -4.07
N ILE A 3 -7.34 12.58 -4.82
CA ILE A 3 -5.97 12.84 -4.37
C ILE A 3 -5.98 14.03 -3.39
N GLY A 4 -5.14 13.97 -2.36
CA GLY A 4 -4.94 15.04 -1.38
C GLY A 4 -3.48 15.11 -0.91
N GLU A 5 -3.19 16.03 0.00
CA GLU A 5 -1.85 16.28 0.56
C GLU A 5 -1.87 16.34 2.09
N ALA A 6 -0.73 16.06 2.72
CA ALA A 6 -0.52 16.12 4.17
C ALA A 6 0.92 16.55 4.47
N ASN A 7 1.14 17.28 5.57
CA ASN A 7 2.47 17.72 5.97
C ASN A 7 3.28 16.53 6.53
N LEU A 8 4.55 16.40 6.12
CA LEU A 8 5.44 15.33 6.61
C LEU A 8 5.53 15.30 8.14
N ALA A 9 5.58 16.48 8.78
CA ALA A 9 5.68 16.58 10.24
C ALA A 9 4.45 15.99 10.96
N GLU A 10 3.29 15.96 10.30
CA GLU A 10 2.04 15.42 10.85
C GLU A 10 1.95 13.89 10.68
N VAL A 11 2.73 13.30 9.77
CA VAL A 11 2.68 11.88 9.41
C VAL A 11 3.83 11.07 10.04
N ALA A 12 5.00 11.68 10.22
CA ALA A 12 6.25 10.96 10.49
C ALA A 12 6.25 10.04 11.73
N ASN A 13 5.41 10.31 12.73
CA ASN A 13 5.37 9.56 14.00
C ASN A 13 3.96 9.07 14.39
N VAL A 14 3.05 8.93 13.42
CA VAL A 14 1.67 8.49 13.68
C VAL A 14 1.32 7.25 12.86
N GLU A 15 0.45 6.42 13.41
CA GLU A 15 -0.05 5.19 12.78
C GLU A 15 -1.57 5.20 12.74
N GLN A 16 -2.14 4.60 11.68
CA GLN A 16 -3.58 4.34 11.62
C GLN A 16 -3.89 3.06 12.42
N LYS A 17 -4.33 3.24 13.67
CA LYS A 17 -4.75 2.11 14.52
C LYS A 17 -6.12 1.57 14.10
N MET A 18 -6.30 0.26 14.27
CA MET A 18 -7.61 -0.38 14.08
C MET A 18 -8.61 0.20 15.09
N PRO A 19 -9.72 0.81 14.63
CA PRO A 19 -10.77 1.29 15.53
C PRO A 19 -11.37 0.14 16.34
N LYS A 20 -11.66 0.37 17.63
CA LYS A 20 -12.22 -0.67 18.50
C LYS A 20 -13.62 -1.11 18.07
N ASP A 21 -14.40 -0.17 17.54
CA ASP A 21 -15.74 -0.40 17.01
C ASP A 21 -15.75 -1.19 15.71
N PHE A 22 -14.59 -1.47 15.09
CA PHE A 22 -14.49 -2.37 13.95
C PHE A 22 -14.50 -3.85 14.36
N ILE A 23 -14.27 -4.14 15.64
CA ILE A 23 -14.18 -5.49 16.19
C ILE A 23 -15.46 -5.76 17.00
N SER A 24 -16.07 -6.92 16.78
CA SER A 24 -17.27 -7.31 17.50
C SER A 24 -17.01 -7.47 19.01
N PRO A 25 -18.04 -7.41 19.88
CA PRO A 25 -17.87 -7.59 21.32
C PRO A 25 -17.25 -8.95 21.71
N CYS A 26 -17.42 -9.99 20.89
CA CYS A 26 -16.79 -11.30 21.12
C CYS A 26 -15.30 -11.32 20.72
N GLY A 27 -14.82 -10.34 19.96
CA GLY A 27 -13.42 -10.21 19.56
C GLY A 27 -13.01 -11.00 18.32
N PHE A 28 -13.93 -11.75 17.70
CA PHE A 28 -13.60 -12.67 16.59
C PHE A 28 -14.26 -12.32 15.26
N ASP A 29 -15.13 -11.31 15.23
CA ASP A 29 -15.82 -10.87 14.01
C ASP A 29 -15.58 -9.37 13.74
N VAL A 30 -15.86 -8.95 12.51
CA VAL A 30 -15.90 -7.54 12.12
C VAL A 30 -17.30 -6.97 12.27
N THR A 31 -17.41 -5.67 12.51
CA THR A 31 -18.68 -4.95 12.60
C THR A 31 -19.10 -4.32 11.27
N GLN A 32 -20.33 -3.81 11.19
CA GLN A 32 -20.81 -3.09 10.02
C GLN A 32 -19.94 -1.85 9.67
N PRO A 33 -19.53 -0.98 10.62
CA PRO A 33 -18.58 0.10 10.34
C PRO A 33 -17.27 -0.36 9.67
N CYS A 34 -16.75 -1.53 10.07
CA CYS A 34 -15.57 -2.12 9.46
C CYS A 34 -15.84 -2.50 7.99
N LEU A 35 -16.98 -3.13 7.72
CA LEU A 35 -17.38 -3.51 6.36
C LEU A 35 -17.59 -2.28 5.47
N ASP A 36 -18.28 -1.26 5.95
CA ASP A 36 -18.54 -0.02 5.21
C ASP A 36 -17.23 0.67 4.79
N TYR A 37 -16.20 0.57 5.65
CA TYR A 37 -14.87 1.10 5.37
C TYR A 37 -14.06 0.21 4.40
N LEU A 38 -14.03 -1.11 4.61
CA LEU A 38 -13.15 -2.02 3.87
C LEU A 38 -13.71 -2.48 2.52
N GLN A 39 -15.01 -2.69 2.41
CA GLN A 39 -15.65 -3.17 1.17
C GLN A 39 -15.31 -2.32 -0.07
N PRO A 40 -15.40 -0.97 -0.05
CA PRO A 40 -15.07 -0.18 -1.23
C PRO A 40 -13.60 -0.26 -1.65
N LEU A 41 -12.69 -0.65 -0.73
CA LEU A 41 -11.24 -0.73 -1.00
C LEU A 41 -10.86 -1.96 -1.82
N ILE A 42 -11.72 -2.99 -1.85
CA ILE A 42 -11.51 -4.24 -2.59
C ILE A 42 -12.42 -4.38 -3.81
N GLN A 43 -13.15 -3.31 -4.16
CA GLN A 43 -14.07 -3.35 -5.31
C GLN A 43 -13.30 -3.41 -6.63
N GLY A 44 -13.75 -4.32 -7.50
CA GLY A 44 -13.23 -4.50 -8.86
C GLY A 44 -12.17 -5.59 -8.97
N GLU A 45 -11.95 -6.04 -10.19
CA GLU A 45 -10.94 -7.04 -10.55
C GLU A 45 -9.96 -6.43 -11.55
N SER A 46 -8.67 -6.66 -11.37
CA SER A 46 -7.61 -6.13 -12.24
C SER A 46 -6.67 -7.25 -12.65
N TYR A 47 -7.10 -8.09 -13.58
CA TYR A 47 -6.28 -9.18 -14.09
C TYR A 47 -5.14 -8.65 -14.98
N PRO A 48 -3.92 -9.18 -14.86
CA PRO A 48 -2.80 -8.79 -15.73
C PRO A 48 -3.00 -9.37 -17.14
N PRO A 49 -2.27 -8.86 -18.15
CA PRO A 49 -2.17 -9.54 -19.44
C PRO A 49 -1.44 -10.89 -19.29
N TYR A 50 -1.85 -11.90 -20.07
CA TYR A 50 -1.29 -13.25 -20.05
C TYR A 50 -0.64 -13.59 -21.39
N GLN A 51 0.46 -14.36 -21.34
CA GLN A 51 1.10 -14.98 -22.50
C GLN A 51 1.27 -16.47 -22.23
N ASN A 52 0.69 -17.32 -23.08
CA ASN A 52 0.71 -18.78 -22.93
C ASN A 52 0.24 -19.27 -21.54
N GLY A 53 -0.80 -18.63 -20.99
CA GLY A 53 -1.35 -18.97 -19.67
C GLY A 53 -0.55 -18.45 -18.48
N ILE A 54 0.51 -17.66 -18.71
CA ILE A 54 1.36 -17.11 -17.64
C ILE A 54 1.16 -15.59 -17.57
N PRO A 55 0.95 -15.00 -16.37
CA PRO A 55 0.90 -13.55 -16.19
C PRO A 55 2.19 -12.87 -16.69
N MET A 56 2.03 -11.83 -17.50
CA MET A 56 3.16 -11.06 -18.00
C MET A 56 3.60 -10.05 -16.92
N ILE A 57 4.76 -10.30 -16.29
CA ILE A 57 5.38 -9.40 -15.32
C ILE A 57 6.48 -8.58 -15.98
N ALA A 58 6.49 -7.27 -15.73
CA ALA A 58 7.50 -6.37 -16.29
C ALA A 58 8.90 -6.66 -15.71
N GLN A 59 9.90 -6.78 -16.59
CA GLN A 59 11.31 -6.88 -16.20
C GLN A 59 12.03 -5.56 -16.49
N LEU A 60 12.54 -4.92 -15.43
CA LEU A 60 13.30 -3.68 -15.56
C LEU A 60 14.77 -3.96 -15.86
N LYS A 61 15.37 -3.19 -16.77
CA LYS A 61 16.81 -3.29 -17.11
C LYS A 61 17.74 -2.92 -15.95
N LYS A 62 17.26 -2.12 -14.99
CA LYS A 62 18.01 -1.65 -13.81
C LYS A 62 19.41 -1.09 -14.17
N VAL A 63 19.50 -0.35 -15.27
CA VAL A 63 20.75 0.27 -15.73
C VAL A 63 21.23 1.26 -14.69
N LYS A 64 22.48 1.11 -14.25
CA LYS A 64 23.07 2.00 -13.24
C LYS A 64 23.35 3.37 -13.85
N VAL A 65 23.13 4.42 -13.07
CA VAL A 65 23.59 5.77 -13.40
C VAL A 65 25.09 5.88 -13.18
N ALA A 66 25.74 6.81 -13.90
CA ALA A 66 27.13 7.14 -13.65
C ALA A 66 27.29 7.70 -12.23
N LYS A 67 28.34 7.26 -11.52
CA LYS A 67 28.67 7.82 -10.20
C LYS A 67 29.20 9.24 -10.37
N VAL A 68 28.72 10.14 -9.52
CA VAL A 68 29.22 11.52 -9.40
C VAL A 68 30.24 11.63 -8.27
N LEU A 69 29.97 10.96 -7.13
CA LEU A 69 30.84 10.96 -5.96
C LEU A 69 31.68 9.68 -5.91
N ASN A 70 32.96 9.84 -5.60
CA ASN A 70 33.92 8.74 -5.40
C ASN A 70 34.31 8.55 -3.93
N THR A 71 33.61 9.21 -3.00
CA THR A 71 33.85 9.11 -1.55
C THR A 71 33.01 8.00 -0.94
N HIS A 72 33.60 7.27 0.03
CA HIS A 72 32.88 6.28 0.82
C HIS A 72 31.84 6.95 1.72
N PHE A 73 30.62 6.41 1.76
CA PHE A 73 29.58 6.84 2.69
C PHE A 73 29.30 5.72 3.69
N SER A 74 29.39 6.06 4.97
CA SER A 74 29.06 5.19 6.11
C SER A 74 28.03 5.90 6.98
N ILE A 75 27.03 5.13 7.45
CA ILE A 75 25.95 5.59 8.34
C ILE A 75 26.42 5.53 9.79
#